data_AF-A0A8H6Z325-F1
#
_entry.id   AF-A0A8H6Z325-F1
#
_cell.length_a   1.000
_cell.length_b   1.000
_cell.length_c   1.000
_cell.angle_alpha   90.00
_cell.angle_beta   90.00
_cell.angle_gamma   90.00
#
_symmetry.space_group_name_H-M   'P 1'
#
loop_
_entity.id
_entity.type
_entity.pdbx_description
1 polymer ?
#
loop_
_entity_poly.entity_id
_entity_poly.type
_entity_poly.pdbx_seq_one_letter_code
_entity_poly.pdbx_strand_id
1 'polypeptide(L)'
;MAPKYRWTGPQGRSTLKKIVQKEIPQWKAGLYPPQEELIVRVMDGQDVLGCMATGAGKSAVFAVPIIVFREMARNGNLYPDLPFRAFPVGVVVTPTKGLAANMVLELKKLDIPAFAYCHETVTGACISGRNLVKEIQECKTYNIIFIDPEHLRDKAWRQIMLPRLEKSSRDFGSRTKSAADLT
;
A
#
# COMPACT_ATOMS: atom_id res chain seq x y z
N MET A 1 1.75 -19.84 -10.39
CA MET A 1 1.06 -20.65 -9.36
C MET A 1 0.14 -19.73 -8.58
N ALA A 2 -1.12 -20.12 -8.40
CA ALA A 2 -2.05 -19.42 -7.53
C ALA A 2 -1.60 -19.53 -6.06
N PRO A 3 -1.86 -18.53 -5.21
CA PRO A 3 -1.52 -18.63 -3.79
C PRO A 3 -2.27 -19.80 -3.14
N LYS A 4 -1.55 -20.60 -2.36
CA LYS A 4 -2.10 -21.76 -1.64
C LYS A 4 -2.80 -21.33 -0.35
N TYR A 5 -2.36 -20.21 0.23
CA TYR A 5 -2.84 -19.69 1.51
C TYR A 5 -3.56 -18.36 1.34
N ARG A 6 -4.31 -17.97 2.37
CA ARG A 6 -4.97 -16.67 2.52
C ARG A 6 -4.43 -15.94 3.73
N TRP A 7 -4.46 -14.61 3.71
CA TRP A 7 -4.06 -13.77 4.84
C TRP A 7 -4.95 -13.99 6.06
N THR A 8 -6.24 -14.24 5.84
CA THR A 8 -7.20 -14.57 6.90
C THR A 8 -6.94 -15.90 7.62
N GLY A 9 -6.17 -16.81 7.00
CA GLY A 9 -5.82 -18.11 7.56
C GLY A 9 -4.68 -18.07 8.60
N PRO A 10 -4.43 -19.17 9.33
CA PRO A 10 -3.41 -19.23 10.38
C PRO A 10 -1.99 -18.86 9.90
N GLN A 11 -1.60 -19.36 8.72
CA GLN A 11 -0.29 -19.09 8.11
C GLN A 11 -0.14 -17.60 7.75
N GLY A 12 -1.18 -17.01 7.17
CA GLY A 12 -1.23 -15.59 6.82
C GLY A 12 -1.10 -14.69 8.05
N ARG A 13 -1.86 -14.96 9.11
CA ARG A 13 -1.79 -14.23 10.38
C ARG A 13 -0.44 -14.36 11.07
N SER A 14 0.13 -15.56 11.10
CA SER A 14 1.47 -15.79 11.65
C SER A 14 2.54 -15.01 10.89
N THR A 15 2.46 -15.02 9.55
CA THR A 15 3.39 -14.29 8.68
C THR A 15 3.23 -12.78 8.83
N LEU A 16 2.00 -12.27 8.91
CA LEU A 16 1.70 -10.87 9.20
C LEU A 16 2.38 -10.44 10.51
N LYS A 17 2.18 -11.18 11.60
CA LYS A 17 2.80 -10.88 12.90
C LYS A 17 4.32 -10.86 12.84
N LYS A 18 4.91 -11.87 12.18
CA LYS A 18 6.36 -11.97 12.00
C LYS A 18 6.93 -10.76 11.25
N ILE A 19 6.29 -10.35 10.16
CA ILE A 19 6.75 -9.20 9.35
C ILE A 19 6.55 -7.90 10.12
N VAL A 20 5.40 -7.70 10.78
CA VAL A 20 5.16 -6.50 11.59
C VAL A 20 6.17 -6.35 12.71
N GLN A 21 6.50 -7.44 13.42
CA GLN A 21 7.50 -7.41 14.48
C GLN A 21 8.91 -7.09 13.95
N LYS A 22 9.24 -7.56 12.74
CA LYS A 22 10.52 -7.29 12.07
C LYS A 22 10.61 -5.83 11.62
N GLU A 23 9.61 -5.33 10.91
CA GLU A 23 9.63 -4.01 10.26
C GLU A 23 9.26 -2.87 11.21
N ILE A 24 8.57 -3.17 12.31
CA ILE A 24 8.09 -2.19 13.30
C ILE A 24 8.43 -2.67 14.73
N PRO A 25 9.73 -2.81 15.08
CA PRO A 25 10.16 -3.36 16.36
C PRO A 25 9.68 -2.56 17.59
N GLN A 26 9.33 -1.29 17.41
CA GLN A 26 8.74 -0.44 18.44
C GLN A 26 7.34 -0.88 18.88
N TRP A 27 6.61 -1.65 18.06
CA TRP A 27 5.30 -2.20 18.41
C TRP A 27 5.46 -3.52 19.18
N LYS A 28 5.91 -3.43 20.43
CA LYS A 28 6.21 -4.61 21.28
C LYS A 28 5.01 -5.56 21.45
N ALA A 29 3.80 -5.02 21.57
CA ALA A 29 2.57 -5.80 21.68
C ALA A 29 1.99 -6.25 20.32
N GLY A 30 2.61 -5.84 19.20
CA GLY A 30 2.11 -6.08 17.85
C GLY A 30 0.85 -5.30 17.53
N LEU A 31 0.05 -5.85 16.60
CA LEU A 31 -1.22 -5.28 16.16
C LEU A 31 -2.30 -5.50 17.23
N TYR A 32 -3.18 -4.51 17.38
CA TYR A 32 -4.41 -4.73 18.15
C TYR A 32 -5.35 -5.68 17.39
N PRO A 33 -6.14 -6.53 18.07
CA PRO A 33 -6.97 -7.52 17.41
C PRO A 33 -7.89 -6.96 16.30
N PRO A 34 -8.57 -5.80 16.48
CA PRO A 34 -9.37 -5.22 15.40
C PRO A 34 -8.54 -4.78 14.19
N GLN A 35 -7.29 -4.35 14.39
CA GLN A 35 -6.39 -3.97 13.29
C GLN A 35 -5.99 -5.21 12.50
N GLU A 36 -5.50 -6.26 13.17
CA GLU A 36 -5.13 -7.52 12.53
C GLU A 36 -6.27 -8.05 11.65
N GLU A 37 -7.48 -8.03 12.20
CA GLU A 37 -8.68 -8.56 11.56
C GLU A 37 -9.09 -7.78 10.29
N LEU A 38 -8.93 -6.46 10.30
CA LEU A 38 -9.17 -5.62 9.11
C LEU A 38 -8.03 -5.79 8.09
N ILE A 39 -6.78 -5.80 8.55
CA ILE A 39 -5.58 -5.89 7.70
C ILE A 39 -5.60 -7.18 6.88
N VAL A 40 -5.86 -8.33 7.50
CA VAL A 40 -5.85 -9.61 6.77
C VAL A 40 -6.93 -9.68 5.69
N ARG A 41 -8.09 -9.05 5.91
CA ARG A 41 -9.16 -8.97 4.89
C ARG A 41 -8.78 -8.07 3.73
N VAL A 42 -8.22 -6.90 4.01
CA VAL A 42 -7.70 -5.98 2.99
C VAL A 42 -6.62 -6.68 2.14
N MET A 43 -5.73 -7.44 2.79
CA MET A 43 -4.66 -8.17 2.10
C MET A 43 -5.17 -9.36 1.27
N ASP A 44 -6.32 -9.94 1.62
CA ASP A 44 -7.06 -10.91 0.80
C ASP A 44 -7.90 -10.24 -0.31
N GLY A 45 -7.86 -8.91 -0.43
CA GLY A 45 -8.58 -8.15 -1.47
C GLY A 45 -10.05 -7.92 -1.17
N GLN A 46 -10.48 -8.02 0.09
CA GLN A 46 -11.86 -7.74 0.50
C GLN A 46 -12.07 -6.26 0.77
N ASP A 47 -13.25 -5.75 0.41
CA ASP A 47 -13.71 -4.44 0.83
C ASP A 47 -14.12 -4.48 2.31
N VAL A 48 -13.68 -3.48 3.09
CA VAL A 48 -13.90 -3.44 4.54
C VAL A 48 -14.46 -2.10 4.99
N LEU A 49 -15.38 -2.14 5.96
CA LEU A 49 -15.83 -0.98 6.72
C LEU A 49 -15.36 -1.12 8.17
N GLY A 50 -14.39 -0.30 8.58
CA GLY A 50 -13.82 -0.33 9.93
C GLY A 50 -14.24 0.89 10.75
N CYS A 51 -15.12 0.70 11.73
CA CYS A 51 -15.49 1.74 12.70
C CYS A 51 -14.60 1.63 13.94
N MET A 52 -13.62 2.53 14.08
CA MET A 52 -12.70 2.52 15.24
C MET A 52 -12.59 3.92 15.84
N ALA A 53 -12.46 3.99 17.17
CA ALA A 53 -12.27 5.24 17.89
C ALA A 53 -11.02 6.00 17.43
N THR A 54 -11.03 7.32 17.59
CA THR A 54 -9.81 8.14 17.40
C THR A 54 -8.73 7.67 18.39
N GLY A 55 -7.48 7.61 17.93
CA GLY A 55 -6.37 7.04 18.71
C GLY A 55 -6.27 5.50 18.67
N ALA A 56 -7.26 4.77 18.17
CA ALA A 56 -7.22 3.29 18.07
C ALA A 56 -6.26 2.75 16.99
N GLY A 57 -5.45 3.61 16.35
CA GLY A 57 -4.47 3.22 15.34
C GLY A 57 -5.08 2.82 13.99
N LYS A 58 -6.18 3.46 13.56
CA LYS A 58 -6.82 3.23 12.25
C LYS A 58 -5.85 3.23 11.07
N SER A 59 -4.84 4.10 11.11
CA SER A 59 -3.87 4.23 10.03
C SER A 59 -3.05 2.96 9.78
N ALA A 60 -2.90 2.10 10.79
CA ALA A 60 -2.26 0.79 10.62
C ALA A 60 -2.98 -0.08 9.58
N VAL A 61 -4.31 0.07 9.45
CA VAL A 61 -5.14 -0.74 8.55
C VAL A 61 -4.73 -0.57 7.08
N PHE A 62 -4.30 0.62 6.67
CA PHE A 62 -3.81 0.86 5.31
C PHE A 62 -2.27 0.87 5.20
N ALA A 63 -1.54 1.22 6.26
CA ALA A 63 -0.08 1.28 6.22
C ALA A 63 0.58 -0.10 6.31
N VAL A 64 0.06 -0.98 7.17
CA VAL A 64 0.65 -2.32 7.39
C VAL A 64 0.60 -3.20 6.14
N PRO A 65 -0.49 -3.27 5.34
CA PRO A 65 -0.47 -3.98 4.07
C PRO A 65 0.69 -3.57 3.16
N ILE A 66 0.99 -2.27 3.09
CA ILE A 66 2.08 -1.72 2.30
C ILE A 66 3.44 -2.18 2.84
N ILE A 67 3.66 -2.09 4.15
CA ILE A 67 4.89 -2.54 4.82
C ILE A 67 5.12 -4.03 4.53
N VAL A 68 4.08 -4.86 4.68
CA VAL A 68 4.17 -6.30 4.49
C VAL A 68 4.50 -6.64 3.05
N PHE A 69 3.81 -6.03 2.07
CA PHE A 69 4.11 -6.31 0.67
C PHE A 69 5.47 -5.79 0.23
N ARG A 70 5.97 -4.67 0.79
CA ARG A 70 7.35 -4.21 0.53
C ARG A 70 8.37 -5.21 1.04
N GLU A 71 8.17 -5.74 2.24
CA GLU A 71 9.05 -6.76 2.80
C GLU A 71 9.04 -8.04 1.96
N MET A 72 7.86 -8.50 1.54
CA MET A 72 7.75 -9.63 0.63
C MET A 72 8.36 -9.35 -0.74
N ALA A 73 8.35 -8.10 -1.22
CA ALA A 73 8.93 -7.75 -2.52
C ALA A 73 10.45 -7.81 -2.48
N ARG A 74 11.06 -7.44 -1.34
CA ARG A 74 12.51 -7.57 -1.11
C ARG A 74 12.93 -9.02 -0.86
N ASN A 75 12.07 -9.80 -0.18
CA ASN A 75 12.40 -11.13 0.35
C ASN A 75 11.40 -12.21 -0.10
N GLY A 76 11.02 -12.22 -1.37
CA GLY A 76 9.88 -13.02 -1.88
C GLY A 76 10.04 -14.54 -1.78
N ASN A 77 11.26 -15.03 -1.60
CA ASN A 77 11.54 -16.45 -1.32
C ASN A 77 11.19 -16.88 0.10
N LEU A 78 11.13 -15.95 1.07
CA LEU A 78 10.83 -16.26 2.47
C LEU A 78 9.33 -16.47 2.75
N TYR A 79 8.47 -16.05 1.83
CA TYR A 79 7.02 -16.06 2.01
C TYR A 79 6.30 -16.73 0.82
N PRO A 80 6.61 -18.01 0.53
CA PRO A 80 5.94 -18.71 -0.56
C PRO A 80 4.44 -18.84 -0.28
N ASP A 81 3.66 -18.91 -1.36
CA ASP A 81 2.26 -19.33 -1.37
C ASP A 81 1.23 -18.40 -0.70
N LEU A 82 1.60 -17.19 -0.26
CA LEU A 82 0.67 -16.13 0.15
C LEU A 82 0.38 -15.15 -1.01
N PRO A 83 -0.80 -14.50 -1.03
CA PRO A 83 -1.08 -13.42 -1.97
C PRO A 83 -0.03 -12.30 -1.84
N PHE A 84 0.47 -11.82 -2.98
CA PHE A 84 1.64 -10.93 -3.05
C PHE A 84 1.40 -9.76 -4.02
N ARG A 85 2.03 -8.61 -3.76
CA ARG A 85 2.10 -7.47 -4.66
C ARG A 85 3.53 -6.98 -4.81
N ALA A 86 4.07 -7.01 -6.04
CA ALA A 86 5.44 -6.59 -6.33
C ALA A 86 5.67 -5.08 -6.14
N PHE A 87 4.67 -4.28 -6.50
CA PHE A 87 4.72 -2.82 -6.40
C PHE A 87 3.53 -2.32 -5.58
N PRO A 88 3.57 -2.46 -4.24
CA PRO A 88 2.45 -2.08 -3.39
C PRO A 88 2.30 -0.56 -3.35
N VAL A 89 1.15 -0.08 -3.83
CA VAL A 89 0.76 1.33 -3.75
C VAL A 89 -0.66 1.41 -3.18
N GLY A 90 -0.82 2.19 -2.12
CA GLY A 90 -2.10 2.51 -1.50
C GLY A 90 -2.50 3.95 -1.79
N VAL A 91 -3.76 4.17 -2.11
CA VAL A 91 -4.34 5.52 -2.23
C VAL A 91 -5.22 5.75 -1.01
N VAL A 92 -4.98 6.85 -0.31
CA VAL A 92 -5.75 7.25 0.87
C VAL A 92 -6.44 8.57 0.56
N VAL A 93 -7.76 8.54 0.45
CA VAL A 93 -8.55 9.76 0.30
C VAL A 93 -8.73 10.39 1.68
N THR A 94 -8.31 11.64 1.86
CA THR A 94 -8.40 12.35 3.14
C THR A 94 -8.94 13.75 2.94
N PRO A 95 -9.90 14.22 3.75
CA PRO A 95 -10.56 15.51 3.52
C PRO A 95 -9.68 16.72 3.84
N THR A 96 -8.58 16.55 4.58
CA THR A 96 -7.75 17.68 5.02
C THR A 96 -6.29 17.52 4.62
N LYS A 97 -5.77 18.55 3.95
CA LYS A 97 -4.36 18.70 3.57
C LYS A 97 -3.42 18.59 4.76
N GLY A 98 -3.78 19.21 5.89
CA GLY A 98 -2.99 19.15 7.12
C GLY A 98 -2.84 17.73 7.66
N LEU A 99 -3.90 16.91 7.59
CA LEU A 99 -3.82 15.50 7.97
C LEU A 99 -2.95 14.72 6.99
N ALA A 100 -3.10 14.93 5.68
CA ALA A 100 -2.25 14.29 4.67
C ALA A 100 -0.75 14.58 4.91
N ALA A 101 -0.39 15.85 5.12
CA ALA A 101 0.98 16.26 5.38
C ALA A 101 1.56 15.61 6.65
N ASN A 102 0.80 15.60 7.74
CA ASN A 102 1.22 14.94 8.98
C ASN A 102 1.42 13.43 8.77
N MET A 103 0.53 12.77 8.03
CA MET A 103 0.66 11.35 7.74
C MET A 103 1.88 11.02 6.88
N VAL A 104 2.22 11.87 5.91
CA VAL A 104 3.46 11.73 5.13
C VAL A 104 4.70 11.79 6.03
N LEU A 105 4.71 12.71 7.01
CA LEU A 105 5.82 12.81 7.97
C LEU A 105 5.93 11.58 8.88
N GLU A 106 4.81 11.05 9.38
CA GLU A 106 4.81 9.83 10.20
C GLU A 106 5.27 8.60 9.40
N LEU A 107 4.83 8.45 8.15
CA LEU A 107 5.25 7.36 7.29
C LEU A 107 6.73 7.43 6.91
N LYS A 108 7.29 8.64 6.80
CA LYS A 108 8.73 8.83 6.59
C LYS A 108 9.56 8.27 7.75
N LYS A 109 9.06 8.31 8.99
CA LYS A 109 9.75 7.71 10.16
C LYS A 109 9.81 6.18 10.07
N LEU A 110 8.93 5.57 9.29
CA LEU A 110 8.90 4.14 9.00
C LEU A 110 9.57 3.78 7.67
N ASP A 111 10.31 4.72 7.07
CA ASP A 111 10.92 4.58 5.75
C ASP A 111 9.90 4.16 4.66
N ILE A 112 8.68 4.70 4.74
CA ILE A 112 7.62 4.47 3.75
C ILE A 112 7.50 5.72 2.87
N PRO A 113 7.91 5.65 1.59
CA PRO A 113 7.71 6.73 0.64
C PRO A 113 6.22 7.06 0.49
N ALA A 114 5.86 8.28 0.87
CA ALA A 114 4.49 8.79 0.79
C ALA A 114 4.43 10.17 0.14
N PHE A 115 3.30 10.47 -0.49
CA PHE A 115 3.07 11.73 -1.18
C PHE A 115 1.69 12.29 -0.84
N ALA A 116 1.60 13.60 -0.63
CA ALA A 116 0.32 14.31 -0.54
C ALA A 116 0.02 14.95 -1.90
N TYR A 117 -1.02 14.46 -2.58
CA TYR A 117 -1.54 14.98 -3.84
C TYR A 117 -2.61 16.03 -3.54
N CYS A 118 -2.17 17.27 -3.42
CA CYS A 118 -3.01 18.44 -3.14
C CYS A 118 -2.66 19.58 -4.10
N HIS A 119 -3.46 20.65 -4.10
CA HIS A 119 -3.27 21.78 -5.00
C HIS A 119 -1.82 22.33 -4.97
N GLU A 120 -1.23 22.46 -3.80
CA GLU A 120 0.11 23.02 -3.59
C GLU A 120 1.19 22.12 -4.20
N THR A 121 1.13 20.81 -3.98
CA THR A 121 2.14 19.87 -4.50
C THR A 121 1.98 19.63 -6.00
N VAL A 122 0.74 19.64 -6.51
CA VAL A 122 0.45 19.58 -7.95
C VAL A 122 0.97 20.83 -8.65
N THR A 123 0.69 22.01 -8.10
CA THR A 123 1.19 23.29 -8.65
C THR A 123 2.71 23.34 -8.60
N GLY A 124 3.32 22.97 -7.47
CA GLY A 124 4.78 22.93 -7.33
C GLY A 124 5.45 21.94 -8.30
N ALA A 125 4.83 20.79 -8.56
CA ALA A 125 5.30 19.84 -9.56
C ALA A 125 5.21 20.40 -10.99
N CYS A 126 4.11 21.08 -11.32
CA CYS A 126 3.94 21.75 -12.61
C CYS A 126 5.04 22.81 -12.84
N ILE A 127 5.28 23.67 -11.85
CA ILE A 127 6.33 24.72 -11.92
C ILE A 127 7.72 24.11 -12.07
N SER A 128 8.00 22.99 -11.41
CA SER A 128 9.29 22.29 -11.50
C SER A 128 9.42 21.36 -12.72
N GLY A 129 8.44 21.35 -13.62
CA GLY A 129 8.45 20.50 -14.82
C GLY A 129 8.32 19.00 -14.53
N ARG A 130 7.89 18.62 -13.31
CA ARG A 130 7.69 17.23 -12.91
C ARG A 130 6.38 16.69 -13.45
N ASN A 131 6.44 15.48 -14.03
CA ASN A 131 5.27 14.79 -14.52
C ASN A 131 4.74 13.82 -13.46
N LEU A 132 3.91 14.33 -12.54
CA LEU A 132 3.34 13.52 -11.45
C LEU A 132 2.54 12.31 -11.95
N VAL A 133 1.85 12.43 -13.09
CA VAL A 133 1.09 11.31 -13.67
C VAL A 133 2.02 10.14 -13.96
N LYS A 134 3.14 10.40 -14.65
CA LYS A 134 4.15 9.39 -14.96
C LYS A 134 4.80 8.84 -13.69
N GLU A 135 5.26 9.71 -12.79
CA GLU A 135 5.92 9.30 -11.54
C GLU A 135 5.04 8.38 -10.68
N ILE A 136 3.74 8.68 -10.58
CA ILE A 136 2.80 7.86 -9.82
C ILE A 136 2.50 6.55 -10.56
N GLN A 137 2.28 6.59 -11.88
CA GLN A 137 2.00 5.38 -12.68
C GLN A 137 3.14 4.37 -12.66
N GLU A 138 4.39 4.84 -12.55
CA GLU A 138 5.56 3.96 -12.44
C GLU A 138 5.57 3.14 -11.14
N CYS A 139 4.90 3.60 -10.07
CA CYS A 139 4.78 2.89 -8.80
C CYS A 139 6.14 2.48 -8.17
N LYS A 140 7.18 3.25 -8.47
CA LYS A 140 8.53 3.10 -7.93
C LYS A 140 8.83 4.12 -6.82
N THR A 141 8.23 5.30 -6.93
CA THR A 141 8.58 6.45 -6.07
C THR A 141 7.75 6.50 -4.80
N TYR A 142 6.47 6.12 -4.87
CA TYR A 142 5.51 6.29 -3.78
C TYR A 142 4.79 5.00 -3.48
N ASN A 143 4.71 4.65 -2.20
CA ASN A 143 3.94 3.51 -1.72
C ASN A 143 2.59 3.92 -1.12
N ILE A 144 2.45 5.15 -0.63
CA ILE A 144 1.17 5.69 -0.15
C ILE A 144 0.95 7.09 -0.73
N ILE A 145 -0.20 7.30 -1.36
CA ILE A 145 -0.58 8.60 -1.92
C ILE A 145 -1.84 9.07 -1.20
N PHE A 146 -1.71 10.15 -0.44
CA PHE A 146 -2.84 10.86 0.13
C PHE A 146 -3.39 11.81 -0.92
N ILE A 147 -4.70 11.79 -1.13
CA ILE A 147 -5.35 12.67 -2.11
C ILE A 147 -6.54 13.39 -1.48
N ASP A 148 -6.65 14.68 -1.78
CA ASP A 148 -7.83 15.46 -1.43
C ASP A 148 -9.00 15.06 -2.35
N PRO A 149 -10.24 14.91 -1.83
CA PRO A 149 -11.37 14.40 -2.59
C PRO A 149 -11.68 15.15 -3.89
N GLU A 150 -11.42 16.46 -3.93
CA GLU A 150 -11.63 17.31 -5.12
C GLU A 150 -10.80 16.84 -6.32
N HIS A 151 -9.57 16.37 -6.09
CA HIS A 151 -8.65 15.95 -7.14
C HIS A 151 -9.02 14.60 -7.76
N LEU A 152 -9.90 13.82 -7.13
CA LEU A 152 -10.37 12.54 -7.68
C LEU A 152 -11.07 12.70 -9.04
N ARG A 153 -11.62 13.89 -9.31
CA ARG A 153 -12.35 14.18 -10.55
C ARG A 153 -11.43 14.66 -11.67
N ASP A 154 -10.20 15.04 -11.36
CA ASP A 154 -9.26 15.63 -12.32
C ASP A 154 -8.91 14.66 -13.44
N LYS A 155 -8.74 15.20 -14.65
CA LYS A 155 -8.32 14.41 -15.82
C LYS A 155 -6.98 13.71 -15.57
N ALA A 156 -6.02 14.40 -14.95
CA ALA A 156 -4.73 13.84 -14.59
C ALA A 156 -4.86 12.66 -13.62
N TRP A 157 -5.73 12.77 -12.61
CA TRP A 157 -5.95 11.68 -11.67
C TRP A 157 -6.66 10.47 -12.31
N ARG A 158 -7.64 10.72 -13.19
CA ARG A 158 -8.26 9.64 -13.96
C ARG A 158 -7.24 8.89 -14.79
N GLN A 159 -6.30 9.60 -15.43
CA GLN A 159 -5.19 8.96 -16.16
C GLN A 159 -4.30 8.11 -15.26
N ILE A 160 -4.09 8.50 -14.00
CA ILE A 160 -3.35 7.67 -13.04
C ILE A 160 -4.10 6.35 -12.76
N MET A 161 -5.43 6.38 -12.67
CA MET A 161 -6.26 5.21 -12.33
C MET A 161 -6.59 4.30 -13.53
N LEU A 162 -6.70 4.86 -14.74
CA LEU A 162 -7.14 4.15 -15.95
C LEU A 162 -6.26 2.95 -16.39
N PRO A 163 -4.91 2.98 -16.32
CA PRO A 163 -4.07 1.88 -16.78
C PRO A 163 -4.26 0.55 -16.02
N ARG A 164 -5.03 0.55 -14.92
CA ARG A 164 -5.15 -0.59 -14.00
C ARG A 164 -6.54 -1.22 -13.91
N LEU A 165 -7.61 -0.54 -14.32
CA LEU A 165 -8.96 -1.15 -14.30
C LEU A 165 -9.07 -2.34 -15.27
N GLU A 166 -8.27 -2.37 -16.34
CA GLU A 166 -8.24 -3.49 -17.29
C GLU A 166 -7.28 -4.63 -16.89
N LYS A 167 -6.38 -4.40 -15.93
CA LYS A 167 -5.33 -5.36 -15.51
C LYS A 167 -5.52 -5.95 -14.12
N SER A 168 -6.37 -5.37 -13.27
CA SER A 168 -6.63 -5.84 -11.90
C SER A 168 -7.06 -7.32 -11.83
N SER A 169 -7.73 -7.84 -12.87
CA SER A 169 -8.11 -9.26 -12.95
C SER A 169 -6.94 -10.23 -13.23
N ARG A 170 -5.75 -9.74 -13.63
CA ARG A 170 -4.60 -10.59 -14.01
C ARG A 170 -3.43 -10.57 -13.03
N ASP A 171 -3.30 -9.55 -12.19
CA ASP A 171 -2.21 -9.46 -11.19
C ASP A 171 -2.50 -10.25 -9.91
N PHE A 172 -3.71 -10.81 -9.75
CA PHE A 172 -3.98 -11.89 -8.80
C PHE A 172 -3.41 -13.22 -9.33
N GLY A 173 -2.09 -13.34 -9.23
CA GLY A 173 -1.38 -14.61 -9.37
C GLY A 173 -0.85 -14.91 -10.76
N SER A 174 0.40 -14.53 -11.02
CA SER A 174 1.43 -15.49 -11.41
C SER A 174 2.80 -14.81 -11.34
N ARG A 175 3.78 -15.50 -10.74
CA ARG A 175 5.19 -15.19 -11.00
C ARG A 175 5.42 -15.40 -12.49
N THR A 176 5.51 -14.34 -13.27
CA THR A 176 6.16 -14.43 -14.59
C THR A 176 7.62 -14.74 -14.32
N LYS A 177 8.06 -15.91 -14.78
CA LYS A 177 9.48 -16.25 -14.82
C LYS A 177 10.19 -15.15 -15.61
N SER A 178 11.22 -14.55 -15.01
CA SER A 178 12.18 -13.76 -15.78
C SER A 178 12.83 -14.68 -16.81
N ALA A 179 12.95 -14.24 -18.05
CA ALA A 179 13.53 -14.97 -19.16
C ALA A 179 15.07 -15.12 -19.06
N ALA A 180 15.61 -15.19 -17.85
CA ALA A 180 17.05 -15.28 -17.58
C ALA A 180 17.53 -16.68 -17.13
N ASP A 181 16.63 -17.65 -16.95
CA ASP A 181 16.97 -19.01 -16.50
C ASP A 181 16.95 -20.06 -17.64
N LEU A 182 17.18 -19.62 -18.89
CA LEU A 182 17.33 -20.51 -20.05
C LEU A 182 18.60 -20.16 -20.84
N THR A 183 19.74 -20.38 -20.20
CA THR A 183 21.03 -20.67 -20.85
C THR A 183 21.85 -21.53 -19.92
#